data_AF-A9RAP7-F1
#
_entry.id   AF-A9RAP7-F1
#
_cell.length_a   1.000
_cell.length_b   1.000
_cell.length_c   1.000
_cell.angle_alpha   90.00
_cell.angle_beta   90.00
_cell.angle_gamma   90.00
#
_symmetry.space_group_name_H-M   'P 1'
#
loop_
_entity.id
_entity.type
_entity.pdbx_description
1 polymer ?
#
loop_
_entity_poly.entity_id
_entity_poly.type
_entity_poly.pdbx_seq_one_letter_code
_entity_poly.pdbx_strand_id
1 'polypeptide(L)'
;AFSSIVHIIRDVPHGWMMQNLHAIGASMFFICIYIHIARGLYYGSYLNKETWMSGITLLITLMATAFFGYVLPWGQMSFWAATVITNLLTAIPYLGTSLTTWLWGGFAINYPTLTRFFALHFILPFIIIALSMIHVILLHVEGSSNPLGTNPDIYMIPFHPYHTYK
;
A
#
# COMPACT_ATOMS: atom_id res chain seq x y z
N ALA A 1 -12.32 -6.86 -18.59
CA ALA A 1 -11.91 -6.10 -17.40
C ALA A 1 -12.85 -4.92 -17.13
N PHE A 2 -12.91 -3.90 -18.00
CA PHE A 2 -13.86 -2.79 -17.78
C PHE A 2 -15.33 -3.26 -17.66
N SER A 3 -15.79 -4.10 -18.59
CA SER A 3 -17.15 -4.67 -18.56
C SER A 3 -17.45 -5.48 -17.30
N SER A 4 -16.46 -6.20 -16.73
CA SER A 4 -16.67 -6.96 -15.49
C SER A 4 -16.82 -6.04 -14.27
N ILE A 5 -16.14 -4.90 -14.24
CA ILE A 5 -16.37 -3.88 -13.21
C ILE A 5 -17.77 -3.26 -13.36
N VAL A 6 -18.20 -2.96 -14.60
CA VAL A 6 -19.57 -2.46 -14.86
C VAL A 6 -20.62 -3.48 -14.40
N HIS A 7 -20.40 -4.76 -14.67
CA HIS A 7 -21.27 -5.85 -14.20
C HIS A 7 -21.32 -5.92 -12.66
N ILE A 8 -20.18 -5.83 -11.96
CA ILE A 8 -20.14 -5.77 -10.49
C ILE A 8 -20.98 -4.61 -9.98
N ILE A 9 -20.84 -3.42 -10.57
CA ILE A 9 -21.54 -2.23 -10.08
C ILE A 9 -23.06 -2.30 -10.35
N ARG A 10 -23.48 -2.86 -11.49
CA ARG A 10 -24.87 -2.78 -11.94
C ARG A 10 -25.71 -4.01 -11.61
N ASP A 11 -25.12 -5.19 -11.69
CA ASP A 11 -25.88 -6.44 -11.74
C ASP A 11 -25.63 -7.34 -10.51
N VAL A 12 -24.52 -7.13 -9.78
CA VAL A 12 -24.22 -7.89 -8.56
C VAL A 12 -24.90 -7.22 -7.36
N PRO A 13 -25.69 -7.96 -6.54
CA PRO A 13 -26.29 -7.40 -5.32
C PRO A 13 -25.23 -6.77 -4.41
N HIS A 14 -25.46 -5.51 -4.02
CA HIS A 14 -24.51 -4.69 -3.24
C HIS A 14 -23.12 -4.50 -3.88
N GLY A 15 -22.93 -4.86 -5.15
CA GLY A 15 -21.63 -4.77 -5.82
C GLY A 15 -21.16 -3.32 -6.01
N TRP A 16 -22.08 -2.37 -6.24
CA TRP A 16 -21.76 -0.94 -6.23
C TRP A 16 -21.19 -0.48 -4.88
N MET A 17 -21.74 -0.98 -3.77
CA MET A 17 -21.29 -0.61 -2.42
C MET A 17 -19.90 -1.20 -2.17
N MET A 18 -19.67 -2.47 -2.50
CA MET A 18 -18.37 -3.11 -2.40
C MET A 18 -17.30 -2.37 -3.22
N GLN A 19 -17.61 -2.05 -4.48
CA GLN A 19 -16.67 -1.38 -5.38
C GLN A 19 -16.33 0.03 -4.87
N ASN A 20 -17.32 0.80 -4.43
CA ASN A 20 -17.09 2.15 -3.88
C ASN A 20 -16.33 2.10 -2.55
N LEU A 21 -16.66 1.17 -1.65
CA LEU A 21 -15.93 0.97 -0.40
C LEU A 21 -14.47 0.63 -0.66
N HIS A 22 -14.18 -0.23 -1.64
CA HIS A 22 -12.81 -0.58 -1.99
C HIS A 22 -12.04 0.62 -2.57
N ALA A 23 -12.67 1.39 -3.47
CA ALA A 23 -12.05 2.56 -4.09
C ALA A 23 -11.81 3.70 -3.08
N ILE A 24 -12.81 4.06 -2.28
CA ILE A 24 -12.70 5.09 -1.23
C ILE A 24 -11.78 4.61 -0.11
N GLY A 25 -11.84 3.32 0.24
CA GLY A 25 -10.98 2.69 1.24
C GLY A 25 -9.50 2.84 0.90
N ALA A 26 -9.12 2.72 -0.37
CA ALA A 26 -7.74 2.96 -0.80
C ALA A 26 -7.29 4.40 -0.49
N SER A 27 -8.12 5.41 -0.78
CA SER A 27 -7.81 6.81 -0.43
C SER A 27 -7.72 7.04 1.08
N MET A 28 -8.65 6.48 1.84
CA MET A 28 -8.62 6.55 3.31
C MET A 28 -7.36 5.90 3.88
N PHE A 29 -6.89 4.79 3.30
CA PHE A 29 -5.63 4.14 3.70
C PHE A 29 -4.45 5.12 3.57
N PHE A 30 -4.32 5.81 2.43
CA PHE A 30 -3.25 6.80 2.24
C PHE A 30 -3.36 7.98 3.21
N ILE A 31 -4.57 8.48 3.48
CA ILE A 31 -4.78 9.53 4.48
C ILE A 31 -4.26 9.07 5.85
N CYS A 32 -4.65 7.87 6.30
CA CYS A 32 -4.18 7.31 7.57
C CYS A 32 -2.65 7.15 7.60
N ILE A 33 -2.04 6.65 6.53
CA ILE A 33 -0.59 6.44 6.44
C ILE A 33 0.17 7.77 6.44
N TYR A 34 -0.31 8.80 5.73
CA TYR A 34 0.34 10.11 5.76
C TYR A 34 0.25 10.77 7.13
N ILE A 35 -0.89 10.66 7.82
CA ILE A 35 -1.01 11.12 9.22
C ILE A 35 -0.06 10.32 10.12
N HIS A 36 0.03 9.00 9.93
CA HIS A 36 0.92 8.13 10.71
C HIS A 36 2.40 8.50 10.53
N ILE A 37 2.84 8.75 9.29
CA ILE A 37 4.19 9.21 8.96
C ILE A 37 4.44 10.60 9.54
N ALA A 38 3.50 11.54 9.38
CA ALA A 38 3.61 12.89 9.92
C ALA A 38 3.77 12.88 11.45
N ARG A 39 3.00 12.03 12.15
CA ARG A 39 3.16 11.78 13.58
C ARG A 39 4.56 11.29 13.91
N GLY A 40 5.07 10.32 13.15
CA GLY A 40 6.40 9.75 13.36
C GLY A 40 7.53 10.76 13.16
N LEU A 41 7.40 11.65 12.18
CA LEU A 41 8.34 12.76 11.96
C LEU A 41 8.26 13.80 13.08
N TYR A 42 7.04 14.24 13.44
CA TYR A 42 6.82 15.29 14.43
C TYR A 42 7.32 14.90 15.83
N TYR A 43 7.09 13.66 16.26
CA TYR A 43 7.50 13.17 17.58
C TYR A 43 8.82 12.38 17.57
N GLY A 44 9.62 12.45 16.50
CA GLY A 44 10.92 11.78 16.45
C GLY A 44 10.85 10.25 16.53
N SER A 45 9.71 9.63 16.20
CA SER A 45 9.55 8.15 16.30
C SER A 45 10.40 7.39 15.29
N TYR A 46 10.92 8.07 14.26
CA TYR A 46 11.90 7.52 13.32
C TYR A 46 13.24 7.14 13.98
N LEU A 47 13.49 7.57 15.22
CA LEU A 47 14.66 7.17 15.99
C LEU A 47 14.66 5.68 16.34
N ASN A 48 13.48 5.04 16.43
CA ASN A 48 13.37 3.58 16.39
C ASN A 48 13.55 3.11 14.94
N LYS A 49 14.82 2.94 14.54
CA LYS A 49 15.22 2.73 13.14
C LYS A 49 14.61 1.47 12.53
N GLU A 50 14.59 0.35 13.25
CA GLU A 50 14.06 -0.91 12.72
C GLU A 50 12.55 -0.81 12.43
N THR A 51 11.80 -0.22 13.38
CA THR A 51 10.37 0.03 13.18
C THR A 51 10.13 1.03 12.05
N TRP A 52 10.93 2.09 11.97
CA TRP A 52 10.81 3.09 10.91
C TRP A 52 11.10 2.51 9.51
N MET A 53 12.18 1.73 9.37
CA MET A 53 12.56 1.11 8.10
C MET A 53 11.52 0.10 7.63
N SER A 54 10.95 -0.72 8.54
CA SER A 54 9.83 -1.60 8.20
C SER A 54 8.57 -0.82 7.80
N GLY A 55 8.33 0.35 8.39
CA GLY A 55 7.27 1.28 7.98
C GLY A 55 7.45 1.85 6.56
N ILE A 56 8.69 2.17 6.18
CA ILE A 56 9.02 2.57 4.80
C ILE A 56 8.75 1.42 3.82
N THR A 57 9.14 0.19 4.17
CA THR A 57 8.85 -1.00 3.35
C THR A 57 7.34 -1.17 3.16
N LEU A 58 6.55 -1.05 4.24
CA LEU A 58 5.08 -1.09 4.18
C LEU A 58 4.51 -0.03 3.24
N LEU A 59 5.00 1.21 3.31
CA LEU A 59 4.56 2.29 2.43
C LEU A 59 4.82 1.96 0.95
N ILE A 60 6.02 1.47 0.61
CA ILE A 60 6.38 1.11 -0.78
C ILE A 60 5.48 -0.04 -1.26
N THR A 61 5.27 -1.08 -0.44
CA THR A 61 4.39 -2.20 -0.78
C THR A 61 2.94 -1.76 -0.96
N LEU A 62 2.44 -0.85 -0.12
CA LEU A 62 1.10 -0.25 -0.25
C LEU A 62 0.96 0.56 -1.54
N MET A 63 1.96 1.39 -1.87
CA MET A 63 1.98 2.17 -3.12
C MET A 63 1.94 1.25 -4.35
N ALA A 64 2.74 0.18 -4.36
CA ALA A 64 2.71 -0.81 -5.43
C ALA A 64 1.33 -1.49 -5.52
N THR A 65 0.76 -1.90 -4.38
CA THR A 65 -0.56 -2.55 -4.30
C THR A 65 -1.66 -1.67 -4.88
N ALA A 66 -1.71 -0.40 -4.46
CA ALA A 66 -2.70 0.56 -4.92
C ALA A 66 -2.53 0.89 -6.41
N PHE A 67 -1.29 1.03 -6.88
CA PHE A 67 -1.00 1.24 -8.29
C PHE A 67 -1.52 0.07 -9.15
N PHE A 68 -1.19 -1.18 -8.80
CA PHE A 68 -1.68 -2.33 -9.55
C PHE A 68 -3.21 -2.43 -9.52
N GLY A 69 -3.84 -2.12 -8.38
CA GLY A 69 -5.29 -2.07 -8.24
C GLY A 69 -5.95 -1.02 -9.15
N TYR A 70 -5.35 0.16 -9.26
CA TYR A 70 -5.84 1.25 -10.12
C TYR A 70 -5.82 0.89 -11.61
N VAL A 71 -4.97 -0.05 -12.03
CA VAL A 71 -4.90 -0.53 -13.42
C VAL A 71 -6.06 -1.48 -13.76
N LEU A 72 -6.59 -2.23 -12.79
CA LEU A 72 -7.54 -3.33 -13.01
C LEU A 72 -8.88 -2.95 -13.66
N PRO A 73 -9.48 -1.77 -13.39
CA PRO A 73 -10.69 -1.35 -14.09
C PRO A 73 -10.50 -1.15 -15.59
N TRP A 74 -9.26 -1.00 -16.05
CA TRP A 74 -8.90 -0.88 -17.46
C TRP A 74 -9.60 0.29 -18.18
N GLY A 75 -9.76 1.42 -17.48
CA GLY A 75 -10.18 2.69 -18.07
C GLY A 75 -9.02 3.44 -18.73
N GLN A 76 -9.31 4.60 -19.33
CA GLN A 76 -8.29 5.44 -19.99
C GLN A 76 -7.16 5.84 -19.02
N MET A 77 -7.50 6.38 -17.85
CA MET A 77 -6.51 6.77 -16.85
C MET A 77 -5.71 5.57 -16.33
N SER A 78 -6.35 4.41 -16.16
CA SER A 78 -5.70 3.16 -15.77
C SER A 78 -4.61 2.75 -16.77
N PHE A 79 -4.94 2.74 -18.07
CA PHE A 79 -4.02 2.36 -19.14
C PHE A 79 -2.84 3.33 -19.26
N TRP A 80 -3.11 4.64 -19.24
CA TRP A 80 -2.06 5.64 -19.37
C TRP A 80 -1.19 5.73 -18.11
N ALA A 81 -1.77 5.59 -16.91
CA ALA A 81 -1.00 5.49 -15.68
C ALA A 81 -0.07 4.26 -15.70
N ALA A 82 -0.58 3.10 -16.12
CA ALA A 82 0.24 1.90 -16.27
C ALA A 82 1.41 2.15 -17.23
N THR A 83 1.13 2.74 -18.39
CA THR A 83 2.13 3.06 -19.41
C THR A 83 3.20 4.01 -18.88
N VAL A 84 2.82 5.16 -18.33
CA VAL A 84 3.76 6.21 -17.91
C VAL A 84 4.59 5.76 -16.71
N ILE A 85 3.96 5.19 -15.68
CA ILE A 85 4.66 4.82 -14.43
C ILE A 85 5.64 3.67 -14.68
N THR A 86 5.23 2.63 -15.41
CA THR A 86 6.14 1.49 -15.66
C THR A 86 7.26 1.86 -16.63
N ASN A 87 7.04 2.82 -17.55
CA ASN A 87 8.11 3.34 -18.40
C ASN A 87 9.22 4.05 -17.63
N LEU A 88 9.02 4.45 -16.37
CA LEU A 88 10.11 4.98 -15.54
C LEU A 88 11.25 3.96 -15.37
N LEU A 89 10.97 2.66 -15.49
CA LEU A 89 12.00 1.60 -15.47
C LEU A 89 12.97 1.71 -16.66
N THR A 90 12.55 2.30 -17.78
CA THR A 90 13.42 2.50 -18.95
C THR A 90 14.58 3.45 -18.66
N ALA A 91 14.48 4.27 -17.61
CA ALA A 91 15.55 5.15 -17.17
C ALA A 91 16.74 4.40 -16.53
N ILE A 92 16.59 3.11 -16.20
CA ILE A 92 17.69 2.31 -15.64
C ILE A 92 18.70 1.99 -16.76
N PRO A 93 19.98 2.39 -16.63
CA PRO A 93 21.00 2.14 -17.65
C PRO A 93 21.15 0.65 -17.94
N TYR A 94 21.32 0.30 -19.22
CA TYR A 94 21.54 -1.06 -19.76
C TYR A 94 20.39 -2.06 -19.59
N LEU A 95 19.64 -2.01 -18.49
CA LEU A 95 18.60 -2.99 -18.15
C LEU A 95 17.16 -2.49 -18.34
N GLY A 96 16.94 -1.18 -18.43
CA GLY A 96 15.61 -0.59 -18.31
C GLY A 96 14.59 -1.06 -19.35
N THR A 97 14.99 -1.14 -20.61
CA THR A 97 14.13 -1.63 -21.71
C THR A 97 13.77 -3.11 -21.54
N SER A 98 14.75 -3.95 -21.15
CA SER A 98 14.53 -5.37 -20.86
C SER A 98 13.61 -5.56 -19.65
N LEU A 99 13.78 -4.78 -18.58
CA LEU A 99 12.91 -4.84 -17.39
C LEU A 99 11.48 -4.42 -17.72
N THR A 100 11.30 -3.38 -18.54
CA THR A 100 9.98 -2.86 -18.92
C THR A 100 9.23 -3.88 -19.78
N THR A 101 9.87 -4.42 -20.82
CA THR A 101 9.26 -5.45 -21.67
C THR A 101 8.99 -6.75 -20.92
N TRP A 102 9.89 -7.14 -20.00
CA TRP A 102 9.67 -8.26 -19.09
C TRP A 102 8.47 -8.02 -18.18
N LEU A 103 8.32 -6.82 -17.57
CA LEU A 103 7.20 -6.49 -16.70
C LEU A 103 5.87 -6.50 -17.46
N TRP A 104 5.86 -5.98 -18.68
CA TRP A 104 4.67 -5.93 -19.52
C TRP A 104 4.27 -7.31 -20.08
N GLY A 105 5.25 -8.20 -20.27
CA GLY A 105 5.04 -9.46 -20.98
C GLY A 105 4.84 -9.25 -22.48
N GLY A 106 5.42 -8.18 -23.03
CA GLY A 106 5.27 -7.77 -24.43
C GLY A 106 5.87 -6.38 -24.71
N PHE A 107 5.64 -5.86 -25.91
CA PHE A 107 6.18 -4.55 -26.34
C PHE A 107 5.32 -3.35 -25.91
N ALA A 108 4.14 -3.59 -25.35
CA ALA A 108 3.24 -2.57 -24.84
C ALA A 108 2.36 -3.15 -23.72
N ILE A 109 1.75 -2.25 -22.92
CA ILE A 109 0.72 -2.62 -21.94
C ILE A 109 -0.44 -3.30 -22.67
N ASN A 110 -0.71 -4.56 -22.34
CA ASN A 110 -1.81 -5.33 -22.94
C ASN A 110 -2.30 -6.44 -21.97
N TYR A 111 -3.06 -7.42 -22.47
CA TYR A 111 -3.63 -8.52 -21.71
C TYR A 111 -2.63 -9.27 -20.79
N PRO A 112 -1.39 -9.61 -21.23
CA PRO A 112 -0.41 -10.24 -20.34
C PRO A 112 -0.05 -9.36 -19.15
N THR A 113 -0.01 -8.04 -19.32
CA THR A 113 0.27 -7.11 -18.22
C THR A 113 -0.88 -7.08 -17.22
N LEU A 114 -2.12 -6.98 -17.71
CA LEU A 114 -3.30 -6.88 -16.86
C LEU A 114 -3.50 -8.12 -15.97
N THR A 115 -3.30 -9.31 -16.54
CA THR A 115 -3.43 -10.58 -15.79
C THR A 115 -2.37 -10.70 -14.69
N ARG A 116 -1.12 -10.28 -14.97
CA ARG A 116 -0.06 -10.25 -13.96
C ARG A 116 -0.30 -9.21 -12.89
N PHE A 117 -0.80 -8.03 -13.27
CA PHE A 117 -1.10 -6.96 -12.31
C PHE A 117 -2.26 -7.35 -11.40
N PHE A 118 -3.25 -8.09 -11.89
CA PHE A 118 -4.29 -8.70 -11.05
C PHE A 118 -3.68 -9.66 -10.03
N ALA A 119 -2.81 -10.58 -10.45
CA ALA A 119 -2.15 -11.50 -9.54
C ALA A 119 -1.28 -10.79 -8.48
N LEU A 120 -0.52 -9.77 -8.89
CA LEU A 120 0.29 -8.95 -7.97
C LEU A 120 -0.59 -8.16 -6.99
N HIS A 121 -1.63 -7.48 -7.47
CA HIS A 121 -2.57 -6.76 -6.61
C HIS A 121 -3.27 -7.69 -5.62
N PHE A 122 -3.52 -8.95 -5.98
CA PHE A 122 -4.12 -9.91 -5.09
C PHE A 122 -3.16 -10.41 -3.99
N ILE A 123 -1.90 -10.72 -4.33
CA ILE A 123 -0.95 -11.29 -3.35
C ILE A 123 -0.33 -10.24 -2.41
N LEU A 124 -0.08 -9.02 -2.88
CA LEU A 124 0.61 -7.99 -2.10
C LEU A 124 -0.12 -7.58 -0.79
N PRO A 125 -1.46 -7.48 -0.71
CA PRO A 125 -2.16 -7.27 0.55
C PRO A 125 -1.83 -8.31 1.63
N PHE A 126 -1.65 -9.58 1.27
CA PHE A 126 -1.23 -10.61 2.23
C PHE A 126 0.21 -10.40 2.70
N ILE A 127 1.08 -9.92 1.82
CA ILE A 127 2.44 -9.51 2.18
C ILE A 127 2.40 -8.29 3.12
N ILE A 128 1.50 -7.32 2.89
CA ILE A 128 1.28 -6.18 3.79
C ILE A 128 0.86 -6.65 5.19
N ILE A 129 -0.01 -7.66 5.29
CA ILE A 129 -0.40 -8.25 6.59
C ILE A 129 0.83 -8.82 7.31
N ALA A 130 1.65 -9.62 6.62
CA ALA A 130 2.87 -10.18 7.21
C ALA A 130 3.88 -9.09 7.62
N LEU A 131 4.11 -8.09 6.78
CA LEU A 131 4.98 -6.95 7.08
C LEU A 131 4.44 -6.12 8.25
N SER A 132 3.12 -5.98 8.39
CA SER A 132 2.49 -5.27 9.50
C SER A 132 2.73 -5.99 10.82
N MET A 133 2.67 -7.33 10.83
CA MET A 133 3.04 -8.10 12.02
C MET A 133 4.51 -7.90 12.39
N ILE A 134 5.42 -7.93 11.41
CA ILE A 134 6.85 -7.66 11.65
C ILE A 134 7.04 -6.25 12.22
N HIS A 135 6.39 -5.25 11.62
CA HIS A 135 6.44 -3.86 12.08
C HIS A 135 5.99 -3.71 13.54
N VAL A 136 4.91 -4.39 13.93
CA VAL A 136 4.41 -4.39 15.33
C VAL A 136 5.36 -5.16 16.27
N ILE A 137 5.96 -6.26 15.83
CA ILE A 137 6.96 -6.99 16.63
C ILE A 137 8.17 -6.10 16.89
N LEU A 138 8.68 -5.41 15.88
CA LEU A 138 9.80 -4.46 16.01
C LEU A 138 9.44 -3.30 16.95
N LEU A 139 8.20 -2.80 16.87
CA LEU A 139 7.70 -1.78 17.81
C LEU A 139 7.70 -2.31 19.25
N HIS A 140 7.32 -3.56 19.49
CA HIS A 140 7.27 -4.14 20.82
C HIS A 140 8.64 -4.38 21.47
N VAL A 141 9.74 -4.35 20.71
CA VAL A 141 11.09 -4.46 21.28
C VAL A 141 11.43 -3.24 22.14
N GLU A 142 11.13 -2.03 21.64
CA GLU A 142 11.45 -0.75 22.32
C GLU A 142 10.23 -0.12 23.00
N GLY A 143 9.02 -0.53 22.63
CA GLY A 143 7.78 0.10 23.07
C GLY A 143 7.43 1.36 22.28
N SER A 144 6.27 1.95 22.61
CA SER A 144 5.80 3.18 21.96
C SER A 144 6.48 4.42 22.56
N SER A 145 6.81 5.38 21.69
CA SER A 145 7.16 6.75 22.11
C SER A 145 5.94 7.51 22.65
N ASN A 146 6.18 8.65 23.29
CA ASN A 146 5.14 9.54 23.80
C ASN A 146 5.34 10.99 23.31
N PRO A 147 4.30 11.85 23.37
CA PRO A 147 4.37 13.21 22.86
C PRO A 147 5.45 14.10 23.47
N LEU A 148 5.91 13.79 24.70
CA LEU A 148 6.96 14.57 25.38
C LEU A 148 8.37 14.13 24.99
N GLY A 149 8.53 12.99 24.31
CA GLY A 149 9.84 12.43 23.95
C GLY A 149 10.70 12.02 25.15
N THR A 150 10.09 11.84 26.32
CA THR A 150 10.76 11.43 27.58
C THR A 150 10.65 9.92 27.79
N ASN A 151 11.40 9.36 28.74
CA ASN A 151 11.33 7.92 29.03
C ASN A 151 9.90 7.52 29.47
N PRO A 152 9.18 6.68 28.69
CA PRO A 152 7.82 6.27 29.01
C PRO A 152 7.71 5.31 30.21
N ASP A 153 8.80 4.61 30.57
CA ASP A 153 8.80 3.54 31.59
C ASP A 153 8.35 4.03 32.97
N ILE A 154 8.51 5.32 33.24
CA ILE A 154 8.17 5.94 34.53
C ILE A 154 6.64 5.93 34.78
N TYR A 155 5.83 5.99 33.71
CA TYR A 155 4.38 6.17 33.80
C TYR A 155 3.59 5.23 32.87
N MET A 156 4.06 4.00 32.69
CA MET A 156 3.35 3.01 31.87
C MET A 156 2.01 2.59 32.50
N ILE A 157 1.01 2.40 31.64
CA ILE A 157 -0.29 1.85 31.97
C ILE A 157 -0.56 0.61 31.10
N PRO A 158 -1.37 -0.35 31.55
CA PRO A 158 -1.71 -1.50 30.70
C PRO A 158 -2.46 -1.05 29.44
N PHE A 159 -2.27 -1.77 28.33
CA PHE A 159 -2.95 -1.43 27.07
C PHE A 159 -4.48 -1.54 27.20
N HIS A 160 -4.97 -2.59 27.87
CA HIS A 160 -6.37 -2.74 28.22
C HIS A 160 -6.61 -2.26 29.67
N PRO A 161 -7.67 -1.47 29.96
CA PRO A 161 -8.74 -1.04 29.06
C PRO A 161 -8.43 0.23 28.24
N TYR A 162 -7.40 0.97 28.62
CA TYR A 162 -7.21 2.37 28.23
C TYR A 162 -7.11 2.62 26.72
N HIS A 163 -6.30 1.83 26.00
CA HIS A 163 -6.10 1.97 24.56
C HIS A 163 -7.03 1.09 23.72
N THR A 164 -7.72 0.12 24.32
CA THR A 164 -8.74 -0.68 23.61
C THR A 164 -10.02 0.11 23.36
N TYR A 165 -10.41 1.00 24.29
CA TYR A 165 -11.61 1.84 24.14
C TYR A 165 -11.40 3.12 23.32
N LYS A 166 -10.14 3.54 23.14
CA LYS A 166 -9.77 4.75 22.42
C LYS A 166 -9.76 4.51 20.92
#